data_AF-A0A942L646-F1
#
_entry.id   AF-A0A942L646-F1
#
_cell.length_a   1.000
_cell.length_b   1.000
_cell.length_c   1.000
_cell.angle_alpha   90.00
_cell.angle_beta   90.00
_cell.angle_gamma   90.00
#
_symmetry.space_group_name_H-M   'P 1'
#
loop_
_entity.id
_entity.type
_entity.pdbx_description
1 polymer ?
#
loop_
_entity_poly.entity_id
_entity_poly.type
_entity_poly.pdbx_seq_one_letter_code
_entity_poly.pdbx_strand_id
1 'polypeptide(L)'
;QEVMWLLRKLTPDYKTIADFRRDNREPLTRVFAQFNALCREWGLIGGEVVATDGTKIRASNSKRNNYSAKKVARHLEYLENKERAYLEGLDECDSSECTPPLDRASIVKALKDNEARKEAYRALAEEISRNGEVSTVDPDSRLMGVHNNGVDVCYNVQAVVDAKHSLVVVADVINSATDQGQLSVMGTKAQEALEVEELTNMVDKGYYMAEDLKRCEDAGIIVLATRPTPANSTGVKEYLNDQFVYDPQTDTYTCPQGKVLTRLNDKTEAERVEYRNWEACKECPVRELCTTSKRGRRISRSKYQPIMDTVDRRTKANRALYATRQAIIEHVNSRLSTV
;
A
#
# COMPACT_ATOMS: atom_id res chain seq x y z
N GLN A 1 -33.90 20.81 -13.23
CA GLN A 1 -35.26 20.23 -13.39
C GLN A 1 -35.60 19.93 -14.86
N GLU A 2 -35.06 20.68 -15.83
CA GLU A 2 -35.35 20.51 -17.27
C GLU A 2 -34.82 19.19 -17.87
N VAL A 3 -33.64 18.72 -17.44
CA VAL A 3 -33.07 17.44 -17.90
C VAL A 3 -33.96 16.24 -17.58
N MET A 4 -34.56 16.20 -16.38
CA MET A 4 -35.46 15.11 -15.98
C MET A 4 -36.75 15.09 -16.80
N TRP A 5 -37.20 16.25 -17.29
CA TRP A 5 -38.37 16.34 -18.16
C TRP A 5 -38.06 15.87 -19.59
N LEU A 6 -36.88 16.24 -20.12
CA LEU A 6 -36.38 15.78 -21.43
C LEU A 6 -36.18 14.25 -21.46
N LEU A 7 -35.73 13.67 -20.34
CA LEU A 7 -35.58 12.22 -20.18
C LEU A 7 -36.90 11.50 -19.85
N ARG A 8 -38.06 12.16 -19.94
CA ARG A 8 -39.39 11.61 -19.59
C ARG A 8 -39.45 11.00 -18.19
N LYS A 9 -38.72 11.58 -17.23
CA LYS A 9 -38.57 11.10 -15.86
C LYS A 9 -37.98 9.68 -15.75
N LEU A 10 -37.20 9.23 -16.73
CA LEU A 10 -36.43 8.00 -16.60
C LEU A 10 -35.51 8.11 -15.39
N THR A 11 -35.67 7.17 -14.46
CA THR A 11 -34.80 6.97 -13.30
C THR A 11 -34.01 5.70 -13.52
N PRO A 12 -32.81 5.77 -14.13
CA PRO A 12 -31.98 4.59 -14.29
C PRO A 12 -31.68 3.99 -12.92
N ASP A 13 -31.81 2.67 -12.82
CA ASP A 13 -31.46 1.97 -11.60
C ASP A 13 -29.94 1.91 -11.40
N TYR A 14 -29.51 1.43 -10.23
CA TYR A 14 -28.08 1.35 -9.91
C TYR A 14 -27.30 0.51 -10.93
N LYS A 15 -27.93 -0.54 -11.46
CA LYS A 15 -27.32 -1.48 -12.40
C LYS A 15 -27.07 -0.82 -13.76
N THR A 16 -28.06 -0.08 -14.27
CA THR A 16 -27.95 0.68 -15.51
C THR A 16 -26.80 1.69 -15.44
N ILE A 17 -26.67 2.39 -14.31
CA ILE A 17 -25.56 3.34 -14.10
C ILE A 17 -24.22 2.61 -14.02
N ALA A 18 -24.15 1.48 -13.30
CA ALA A 18 -22.93 0.69 -13.17
C ALA A 18 -22.46 0.11 -14.52
N ASP A 19 -23.39 -0.47 -15.29
CA ASP A 19 -23.14 -1.01 -16.63
C ASP A 19 -22.68 0.10 -17.58
N PHE A 20 -23.35 1.26 -17.57
CA PHE A 20 -22.93 2.42 -18.35
C PHE A 20 -21.49 2.86 -18.02
N ARG A 21 -21.13 2.91 -16.72
CA ARG A 21 -19.77 3.28 -16.29
C ARG A 21 -18.72 2.24 -16.70
N ARG A 22 -19.05 0.95 -16.62
CA ARG A 22 -18.19 -0.15 -17.05
C ARG A 22 -17.92 -0.08 -18.55
N ASP A 23 -18.98 0.10 -19.33
CA ASP A 23 -18.92 -0.01 -20.79
C ASP A 23 -18.38 1.27 -21.45
N ASN A 24 -18.38 2.41 -20.73
CA ASN A 24 -17.96 3.73 -21.24
C ASN A 24 -16.78 4.34 -20.46
N ARG A 25 -15.87 3.51 -19.93
CA ARG A 25 -14.72 3.99 -19.12
C ARG A 25 -13.89 5.06 -19.84
N GLU A 26 -13.47 4.81 -21.09
CA GLU A 26 -12.66 5.76 -21.86
C GLU A 26 -13.37 7.09 -22.16
N PRO A 27 -14.63 7.11 -22.67
CA PRO A 27 -15.39 8.35 -22.79
C PRO A 27 -15.50 9.13 -21.48
N LEU A 28 -15.76 8.46 -20.35
CA LEU A 28 -15.88 9.11 -19.05
C LEU A 28 -14.55 9.77 -18.63
N THR A 29 -13.41 9.11 -18.86
CA THR A 29 -12.10 9.72 -18.63
C THR A 29 -11.90 10.98 -19.47
N ARG A 30 -12.30 10.96 -20.75
CA ARG A 30 -12.21 12.15 -21.61
C ARG A 30 -13.14 13.29 -21.16
N VAL A 31 -14.37 12.97 -20.76
CA VAL A 31 -15.31 13.97 -20.21
C VAL A 31 -14.76 14.59 -18.93
N PHE A 32 -14.13 13.78 -18.08
CA PHE A 32 -13.50 14.26 -16.85
C PHE A 32 -12.30 15.19 -17.14
N ALA A 33 -11.48 14.89 -18.15
CA ALA A 33 -10.42 15.79 -18.60
C ALA A 33 -10.98 17.14 -19.10
N GLN A 34 -12.07 17.13 -19.87
CA GLN A 34 -12.74 18.36 -20.31
C GLN A 34 -13.33 19.16 -19.14
N PHE A 35 -13.87 18.47 -18.12
CA PHE A 35 -14.33 19.10 -16.90
C PHE A 35 -13.18 19.80 -16.15
N ASN A 36 -12.02 19.16 -16.02
CA ASN A 36 -10.83 19.78 -15.43
C ASN A 36 -10.38 21.02 -16.22
N ALA A 37 -10.37 20.95 -17.55
CA ALA A 37 -10.03 22.08 -18.41
C ALA A 37 -10.97 23.28 -18.19
N LEU A 38 -12.28 23.03 -18.09
CA LEU A 38 -13.28 24.05 -17.79
C LEU A 38 -13.10 24.66 -16.40
N CYS A 39 -12.85 23.83 -15.39
CA CYS A 39 -12.58 24.29 -14.03
C CYS A 39 -11.31 25.15 -13.97
N ARG A 40 -10.29 24.85 -14.78
CA ARG A 40 -9.08 25.66 -14.90
C ARG A 40 -9.37 27.01 -15.58
N GLU A 41 -10.15 27.02 -16.67
CA GLU A 41 -10.57 28.26 -17.35
C GLU A 41 -11.34 29.19 -16.40
N TRP A 42 -12.20 28.64 -15.54
CA TRP A 42 -12.93 29.40 -14.51
C TRP A 42 -12.09 29.75 -13.28
N GLY A 43 -10.82 29.35 -13.25
CA GLY A 43 -9.93 29.58 -12.12
C GLY A 43 -10.35 28.81 -10.85
N LEU A 44 -11.11 27.72 -10.97
CA LEU A 44 -11.45 26.83 -9.85
C LEU A 44 -10.34 25.83 -9.52
N ILE A 45 -9.45 25.56 -10.47
CA ILE A 45 -8.25 24.75 -10.28
C ILE A 45 -7.05 25.69 -10.34
N GLY A 46 -6.15 25.59 -9.35
CA GLY A 46 -4.91 26.36 -9.33
C GLY A 46 -3.82 25.75 -10.22
N GLY A 47 -3.66 24.42 -10.17
CA GLY A 47 -2.68 23.70 -10.97
C GLY A 47 -1.24 23.71 -10.42
N GLU A 48 -0.99 24.46 -9.34
CA GLU A 48 0.36 24.62 -8.75
C GLU A 48 0.63 23.67 -7.60
N VAL A 49 -0.37 23.46 -6.73
CA VAL A 49 -0.24 22.65 -5.51
C VAL A 49 -1.37 21.63 -5.47
N VAL A 50 -1.00 20.37 -5.32
CA VAL A 50 -1.92 19.25 -5.19
C VAL A 50 -1.60 18.43 -3.94
N ALA A 51 -2.58 17.70 -3.45
CA ALA A 51 -2.40 16.66 -2.43
C ALA A 51 -2.75 15.30 -3.03
N THR A 52 -1.95 14.28 -2.75
CA THR A 52 -2.25 12.88 -3.12
C THR A 52 -2.41 12.04 -1.86
N ASP A 53 -3.43 11.18 -1.87
CA ASP A 53 -3.71 10.25 -0.78
C ASP A 53 -4.45 9.01 -1.28
N GLY A 54 -4.28 7.92 -0.54
CA GLY A 54 -4.81 6.60 -0.85
C GLY A 54 -5.87 6.21 0.16
N THR A 55 -7.10 5.95 -0.29
CA THR A 55 -8.20 5.50 0.56
C THR A 55 -8.63 4.10 0.19
N LYS A 56 -8.73 3.22 1.20
CA LYS A 56 -9.22 1.86 1.00
C LYS A 56 -10.75 1.87 0.99
N ILE A 57 -11.35 1.36 -0.09
CA ILE A 57 -12.81 1.23 -0.24
C ILE A 57 -13.16 -0.25 -0.21
N ARG A 58 -14.18 -0.62 0.58
CA ARG A 58 -14.61 -2.03 0.69
C ARG A 58 -15.14 -2.54 -0.64
N ALA A 59 -14.68 -3.72 -1.02
CA ALA A 59 -15.14 -4.42 -2.21
C ALA A 59 -16.42 -5.20 -1.92
N SER A 60 -17.08 -5.68 -2.97
CA SER A 60 -18.24 -6.58 -2.84
C SER A 60 -17.79 -8.03 -2.59
N ASN A 61 -16.91 -8.24 -1.61
CA ASN A 61 -16.46 -9.57 -1.22
C ASN A 61 -16.25 -9.68 0.29
N SER A 62 -16.57 -10.84 0.85
CA SER A 62 -16.36 -11.08 2.28
C SER A 62 -14.99 -11.71 2.53
N LYS A 63 -14.42 -11.49 3.72
CA LYS A 63 -13.18 -12.17 4.17
C LYS A 63 -13.29 -13.69 4.16
N ARG A 64 -14.51 -14.21 4.32
CA ARG A 64 -14.77 -15.66 4.22
C ARG A 64 -14.56 -16.16 2.78
N ASN A 65 -14.86 -15.31 1.80
CA ASN A 65 -14.79 -15.60 0.37
C ASN A 65 -13.47 -15.12 -0.29
N ASN A 66 -12.50 -14.65 0.50
CA ASN A 66 -11.12 -14.43 0.05
C ASN A 66 -10.21 -15.57 0.48
N TYR A 67 -9.42 -16.12 -0.43
CA TYR A 67 -8.59 -17.29 -0.23
C TYR A 67 -7.12 -16.97 -0.52
N SER A 68 -6.28 -17.20 0.49
CA SER A 68 -4.82 -17.18 0.36
C SER A 68 -4.26 -18.60 0.44
N ALA A 69 -3.03 -18.82 -0.02
CA ALA A 69 -2.38 -20.12 0.01
C ALA A 69 -2.43 -20.76 1.41
N LYS A 70 -2.16 -19.96 2.46
CA LYS A 70 -2.23 -20.39 3.86
C LYS A 70 -3.65 -20.81 4.27
N LYS A 71 -4.67 -20.07 3.82
CA LYS A 71 -6.06 -20.39 4.15
C LYS A 71 -6.52 -21.67 3.47
N VAL A 72 -6.14 -21.87 2.20
CA VAL A 72 -6.43 -23.09 1.44
C VAL A 72 -5.73 -24.30 2.05
N ALA A 73 -4.43 -24.20 2.37
CA ALA A 73 -3.69 -25.26 3.03
C ALA A 73 -4.35 -25.71 4.34
N ARG A 74 -4.76 -24.75 5.18
CA ARG A 74 -5.49 -25.05 6.43
C ARG A 74 -6.84 -25.73 6.19
N HIS A 75 -7.54 -25.40 5.11
CA HIS A 75 -8.80 -26.08 4.77
C HIS A 75 -8.57 -27.52 4.30
N LEU A 76 -7.53 -27.75 3.49
CA LEU A 76 -7.13 -29.09 3.07
C LEU A 76 -6.74 -29.95 4.28
N GLU A 77 -5.87 -29.44 5.16
CA GLU A 77 -5.45 -30.12 6.39
C GLU A 77 -6.65 -30.46 7.29
N TYR A 78 -7.59 -29.51 7.44
CA TYR A 78 -8.82 -29.76 8.20
C TYR A 78 -9.66 -30.90 7.61
N LEU A 79 -9.80 -30.96 6.28
CA LEU A 79 -10.55 -32.03 5.61
C LEU A 79 -9.83 -33.38 5.74
N GLU A 80 -8.51 -33.41 5.60
CA GLU A 80 -7.68 -34.61 5.79
C GLU A 80 -7.79 -35.15 7.22
N ASN A 81 -7.71 -34.29 8.22
CA ASN A 81 -7.89 -34.69 9.62
C ASN A 81 -9.31 -35.21 9.89
N LYS A 82 -10.32 -34.62 9.26
CA LYS A 82 -11.71 -35.06 9.41
C LYS A 82 -11.96 -36.44 8.77
N GLU A 83 -11.37 -36.68 7.60
CA GLU A 83 -11.44 -38.00 6.95
C GLU A 83 -10.69 -39.05 7.75
N ARG A 84 -9.52 -38.72 8.30
CA ARG A 84 -8.79 -39.60 9.20
C ARG A 84 -9.64 -40.00 10.39
N ALA A 85 -10.27 -39.03 11.06
CA ALA A 85 -11.16 -39.31 12.19
C ALA A 85 -12.36 -40.19 11.81
N TYR A 86 -12.89 -40.06 10.59
CA TYR A 86 -13.95 -40.95 10.10
C TYR A 86 -13.45 -42.39 9.89
N LEU A 87 -12.26 -42.56 9.32
CA LEU A 87 -11.67 -43.88 9.09
C LEU A 87 -11.28 -44.56 10.41
N GLU A 88 -10.62 -43.83 11.32
CA GLU A 88 -10.26 -44.31 12.66
C GLU A 88 -11.52 -44.72 13.44
N GLY A 89 -12.59 -43.92 13.39
CA GLY A 89 -13.86 -44.27 14.03
C GLY A 89 -14.50 -45.54 13.45
N LEU A 90 -14.36 -45.78 12.13
CA LEU A 90 -14.83 -47.03 11.52
C LEU A 90 -14.00 -48.23 11.99
N ASP A 91 -12.67 -48.10 12.01
CA ASP A 91 -11.75 -49.15 12.45
C ASP A 91 -11.98 -49.51 13.94
N GLU A 92 -12.18 -48.51 14.79
CA GLU A 92 -12.53 -48.70 16.21
C GLU A 92 -13.89 -49.38 16.38
N CYS A 93 -14.89 -48.95 15.60
CA CYS A 93 -16.23 -49.53 15.64
C CYS A 93 -16.23 -51.01 15.22
N ASP A 94 -15.45 -51.36 14.20
CA ASP A 94 -15.29 -52.73 13.72
C ASP A 94 -14.49 -53.59 14.72
N SER A 95 -13.53 -53.00 15.43
CA SER A 95 -12.72 -53.70 16.44
C SER A 95 -13.42 -53.93 17.78
N SER A 96 -14.35 -53.04 18.17
CA SER A 96 -14.99 -53.03 19.50
C SER A 96 -16.48 -53.36 19.49
N GLU A 97 -17.07 -53.70 18.34
CA GLU A 97 -18.51 -53.93 18.15
C GLU A 97 -19.36 -52.79 18.73
N CYS A 98 -19.19 -51.58 18.20
CA CYS A 98 -19.82 -50.37 18.74
C CYS A 98 -21.36 -50.47 18.81
N THR A 99 -21.93 -50.07 19.95
CA THR A 99 -23.38 -50.00 20.17
C THR A 99 -23.76 -48.60 20.69
N PRO A 100 -24.56 -47.81 19.95
CA PRO A 100 -25.14 -48.10 18.64
C PRO A 100 -24.09 -48.09 17.51
N PRO A 101 -24.31 -48.82 16.40
CA PRO A 101 -23.39 -48.87 15.27
C PRO A 101 -23.27 -47.51 14.58
N LEU A 102 -22.08 -47.19 14.08
CA LEU A 102 -21.86 -46.00 13.28
C LEU A 102 -22.64 -46.06 11.96
N ASP A 103 -23.21 -44.91 11.55
CA ASP A 103 -23.88 -44.77 10.27
C ASP A 103 -22.86 -44.68 9.12
N ARG A 104 -22.49 -45.84 8.59
CA ARG A 104 -21.56 -46.00 7.46
C ARG A 104 -22.03 -45.25 6.21
N ALA A 105 -23.34 -45.17 5.95
CA ALA A 105 -23.86 -44.51 4.75
C ALA A 105 -23.63 -42.98 4.84
N SER A 106 -23.87 -42.39 6.00
CA SER A 106 -23.57 -40.98 6.26
C SER A 106 -22.08 -40.67 6.19
N ILE A 107 -21.22 -41.56 6.68
CA ILE A 107 -19.76 -41.40 6.61
C ILE A 107 -19.28 -41.44 5.15
N VAL A 108 -19.71 -42.43 4.36
CA VAL A 108 -19.36 -42.51 2.93
C VAL A 108 -19.81 -41.27 2.16
N LYS A 109 -20.99 -40.73 2.47
CA LYS A 109 -21.45 -39.47 1.90
C LYS A 109 -20.54 -38.30 2.29
N ALA A 110 -20.17 -38.20 3.57
CA ALA A 110 -19.28 -37.16 4.07
C ALA A 110 -17.87 -37.22 3.44
N LEU A 111 -17.33 -38.42 3.22
CA LEU A 111 -16.05 -38.61 2.53
C LEU A 111 -16.13 -38.13 1.06
N LYS A 112 -17.20 -38.47 0.34
CA LYS A 112 -17.42 -37.95 -1.03
C LYS A 112 -17.55 -36.43 -1.08
N ASP A 113 -18.31 -35.85 -0.15
CA ASP A 113 -18.48 -34.39 -0.05
C ASP A 113 -17.15 -33.70 0.29
N ASN A 114 -16.31 -34.31 1.14
CA ASN A 114 -15.00 -33.80 1.48
C ASN A 114 -14.04 -33.85 0.29
N GLU A 115 -14.01 -34.94 -0.49
CA GLU A 115 -13.15 -35.04 -1.67
C GLU A 115 -13.55 -33.99 -2.73
N ALA A 116 -14.84 -33.79 -2.97
CA ALA A 116 -15.32 -32.73 -3.86
C ALA A 116 -14.87 -31.32 -3.39
N ARG A 117 -14.85 -31.07 -2.07
CA ARG A 117 -14.34 -29.81 -1.51
C ARG A 117 -12.83 -29.69 -1.63
N LYS A 118 -12.08 -30.78 -1.43
CA LYS A 118 -10.62 -30.78 -1.63
C LYS A 118 -10.28 -30.43 -3.07
N GLU A 119 -11.01 -30.98 -4.03
CA GLU A 119 -10.80 -30.66 -5.44
C GLU A 119 -11.04 -29.18 -5.75
N ALA A 120 -12.13 -28.60 -5.22
CA ALA A 120 -12.37 -27.16 -5.33
C ALA A 120 -11.23 -26.33 -4.69
N TYR A 121 -10.68 -26.78 -3.55
CA TYR A 121 -9.55 -26.12 -2.91
C TYR A 121 -8.23 -26.29 -3.67
N ARG A 122 -8.00 -27.42 -4.33
CA ARG A 122 -6.84 -27.64 -5.21
C ARG A 122 -6.89 -26.70 -6.42
N ALA A 123 -8.06 -26.57 -7.04
CA ALA A 123 -8.27 -25.60 -8.13
C ALA A 123 -8.00 -24.16 -7.67
N LEU A 124 -8.52 -23.76 -6.49
CA LEU A 124 -8.19 -22.46 -5.91
C LEU A 124 -6.69 -22.29 -5.63
N ALA A 125 -5.98 -23.35 -5.19
CA ALA A 125 -4.54 -23.28 -4.95
C ALA A 125 -3.75 -22.99 -6.24
N GLU A 126 -4.18 -23.56 -7.38
CA GLU A 126 -3.57 -23.26 -8.69
C GLU A 126 -3.78 -21.81 -9.10
N GLU A 127 -5.00 -21.27 -8.92
CA GLU A 127 -5.28 -19.85 -9.20
C GLU A 127 -4.49 -18.91 -8.29
N ILE A 128 -4.41 -19.24 -7.00
CA ILE A 128 -3.62 -18.51 -6.00
C ILE A 128 -2.13 -18.52 -6.37
N SER A 129 -1.60 -19.60 -6.93
CA SER A 129 -0.20 -19.64 -7.37
C SER A 129 0.11 -18.64 -8.49
N ARG A 130 -0.89 -18.25 -9.28
CA ARG A 130 -0.75 -17.25 -10.36
C ARG A 130 -0.99 -15.83 -9.85
N ASN A 131 -1.99 -15.65 -9.00
CA ASN A 131 -2.52 -14.32 -8.64
C ASN A 131 -2.20 -13.87 -7.20
N GLY A 132 -1.60 -14.74 -6.39
CA GLY A 132 -1.26 -14.52 -4.98
C GLY A 132 -2.43 -14.75 -4.00
N GLU A 133 -3.63 -14.26 -4.35
CA GLU A 133 -4.87 -14.54 -3.63
C GLU A 133 -6.08 -14.53 -4.58
N VAL A 134 -7.19 -15.12 -4.14
CA VAL A 134 -8.42 -15.23 -4.94
C VAL A 134 -9.64 -14.80 -4.11
N SER A 135 -10.39 -13.85 -4.63
CA SER A 135 -11.70 -13.45 -4.13
C SER A 135 -12.79 -14.03 -5.02
N THR A 136 -13.76 -14.77 -4.45
CA THR A 136 -14.71 -15.53 -5.27
C THR A 136 -15.92 -14.73 -5.77
N VAL A 137 -16.27 -13.62 -5.12
CA VAL A 137 -17.38 -12.75 -5.55
C VAL A 137 -16.88 -11.59 -6.40
N ASP A 138 -15.74 -11.03 -6.01
CA ASP A 138 -15.14 -9.86 -6.65
C ASP A 138 -13.65 -10.14 -6.94
N PRO A 139 -13.31 -10.76 -8.09
CA PRO A 139 -11.98 -11.31 -8.36
C PRO A 139 -10.84 -10.29 -8.37
N ASP A 140 -11.14 -9.02 -8.64
CA ASP A 140 -10.15 -7.95 -8.70
C ASP A 140 -9.84 -7.38 -7.30
N SER A 141 -10.68 -7.65 -6.30
CA SER A 141 -10.48 -7.17 -4.95
C SER A 141 -9.35 -7.90 -4.22
N ARG A 142 -8.72 -7.22 -3.26
CA ARG A 142 -7.59 -7.76 -2.50
C ARG A 142 -7.77 -7.57 -1.00
N LEU A 143 -7.18 -8.44 -0.18
CA LEU A 143 -7.19 -8.31 1.27
C LEU A 143 -6.16 -7.25 1.68
N MET A 144 -6.64 -6.15 2.24
CA MET A 144 -5.82 -5.00 2.62
C MET A 144 -5.95 -4.70 4.11
N GLY A 145 -4.90 -4.13 4.69
CA GLY A 145 -4.96 -3.53 6.02
C GLY A 145 -5.85 -2.28 5.99
N VAL A 146 -6.80 -2.19 6.92
CA VAL A 146 -7.67 -1.03 7.11
C VAL A 146 -7.39 -0.40 8.47
N HIS A 147 -8.01 0.75 8.73
CA HIS A 147 -7.90 1.44 10.03
C HIS A 147 -8.21 0.49 11.22
N ASN A 148 -7.58 0.76 12.37
CA ASN A 148 -7.69 -0.02 13.62
C ASN A 148 -7.07 -1.43 13.58
N ASN A 149 -5.97 -1.63 12.83
CA ASN A 149 -5.31 -2.94 12.66
C ASN A 149 -6.25 -4.04 12.12
N GLY A 150 -7.35 -3.65 11.48
CA GLY A 150 -8.23 -4.56 10.79
C GLY A 150 -7.64 -4.98 9.45
N VAL A 151 -8.15 -6.08 8.91
CA VAL A 151 -8.02 -6.42 7.50
C VAL A 151 -9.40 -6.53 6.90
N ASP A 152 -9.56 -6.07 5.67
CA ASP A 152 -10.78 -6.22 4.89
C ASP A 152 -10.48 -6.40 3.41
N VAL A 153 -11.46 -6.89 2.66
CA VAL A 153 -11.32 -7.05 1.20
C VAL A 153 -11.71 -5.75 0.54
N CYS A 154 -10.74 -5.09 -0.09
CA CYS A 154 -10.83 -3.70 -0.52
C CYS A 154 -10.19 -3.48 -1.89
N TYR A 155 -10.49 -2.30 -2.44
CA TYR A 155 -9.69 -1.61 -3.45
C TYR A 155 -8.94 -0.46 -2.80
N ASN A 156 -7.76 -0.14 -3.33
CA ASN A 156 -7.04 1.06 -2.94
C ASN A 156 -7.30 2.16 -3.98
N VAL A 157 -8.06 3.18 -3.61
CA VAL A 157 -8.36 4.31 -4.49
C VAL A 157 -7.39 5.44 -4.20
N GLN A 158 -6.62 5.81 -5.22
CA GLN A 158 -5.69 6.93 -5.18
C GLN A 158 -6.40 8.15 -5.73
N ALA A 159 -6.33 9.28 -5.04
CA ALA A 159 -6.88 10.55 -5.50
C ALA A 159 -5.83 11.65 -5.45
N VAL A 160 -5.84 12.52 -6.46
CA VAL A 160 -5.08 13.77 -6.50
C VAL A 160 -6.05 14.94 -6.48
N VAL A 161 -5.86 15.85 -5.55
CA VAL A 161 -6.78 16.95 -5.26
C VAL A 161 -6.04 18.28 -5.37
N ASP A 162 -6.57 19.23 -6.14
CA ASP A 162 -6.04 20.58 -6.25
C ASP A 162 -6.28 21.40 -4.97
N ALA A 163 -5.27 22.16 -4.53
CA ALA A 163 -5.31 22.87 -3.25
C ALA A 163 -6.24 24.09 -3.24
N LYS A 164 -6.61 24.67 -4.38
CA LYS A 164 -7.33 25.96 -4.44
C LYS A 164 -8.77 25.83 -3.94
N HIS A 165 -9.50 24.85 -4.46
CA HIS A 165 -10.89 24.59 -4.12
C HIS A 165 -11.18 23.10 -3.83
N SER A 166 -10.13 22.31 -3.60
CA SER A 166 -10.23 20.88 -3.25
C SER A 166 -10.98 20.04 -4.28
N LEU A 167 -10.74 20.35 -5.56
CA LEU A 167 -11.30 19.60 -6.68
C LEU A 167 -10.41 18.40 -6.99
N VAL A 168 -11.04 17.23 -7.18
CA VAL A 168 -10.35 16.02 -7.64
C VAL A 168 -9.90 16.25 -9.07
N VAL A 169 -8.61 16.09 -9.32
CA VAL A 169 -7.98 16.23 -10.64
C VAL A 169 -7.77 14.87 -11.28
N VAL A 170 -7.36 13.88 -10.48
CA VAL A 170 -7.12 12.50 -10.92
C VAL A 170 -7.63 11.55 -9.85
N ALA A 171 -8.22 10.44 -10.29
CA ALA A 171 -8.49 9.29 -9.43
C ALA A 171 -8.12 8.00 -10.15
N ASP A 172 -7.56 7.04 -9.41
CA ASP A 172 -7.24 5.72 -9.94
C ASP A 172 -7.50 4.63 -8.90
N VAL A 173 -7.72 3.41 -9.36
CA VAL A 173 -8.00 2.25 -8.51
C VAL A 173 -6.91 1.22 -8.70
N ILE A 174 -6.21 0.89 -7.61
CA ILE A 174 -5.12 -0.08 -7.60
C ILE A 174 -5.40 -1.22 -6.62
N ASN A 175 -4.80 -2.36 -6.93
CA ASN A 175 -4.91 -3.58 -6.12
C ASN A 175 -3.72 -3.77 -5.16
N SER A 176 -2.81 -2.80 -5.09
CA SER A 176 -1.73 -2.77 -4.09
C SER A 176 -2.26 -2.26 -2.75
N ALA A 177 -1.97 -3.00 -1.67
CA ALA A 177 -2.30 -2.57 -0.31
C ALA A 177 -1.48 -1.35 0.14
N THR A 178 -0.28 -1.16 -0.42
CA THR A 178 0.61 -0.04 -0.10
C THR A 178 0.53 1.05 -1.15
N ASP A 179 0.73 2.29 -0.71
CA ASP A 179 0.77 3.48 -1.57
C ASP A 179 2.18 3.76 -2.12
N GLN A 180 3.15 2.90 -1.78
CA GLN A 180 4.51 2.95 -2.31
C GLN A 180 4.51 2.71 -3.83
N GLY A 181 5.25 3.54 -4.56
CA GLY A 181 5.36 3.47 -6.02
C GLY A 181 4.22 4.18 -6.77
N GLN A 182 3.29 4.82 -6.06
CA GLN A 182 2.18 5.57 -6.67
C GLN A 182 2.44 7.07 -6.76
N LEU A 183 3.50 7.59 -6.13
CA LEU A 183 3.76 9.03 -6.08
C LEU A 183 4.04 9.60 -7.47
N SER A 184 4.99 9.01 -8.20
CA SER A 184 5.29 9.44 -9.58
C SER A 184 4.14 9.16 -10.52
N VAL A 185 3.48 7.99 -10.40
CA VAL A 185 2.36 7.62 -11.27
C VAL A 185 1.21 8.62 -11.16
N MET A 186 0.78 8.94 -9.94
CA MET A 186 -0.33 9.87 -9.72
C MET A 186 0.10 11.31 -10.00
N GLY A 187 1.34 11.69 -9.68
CA GLY A 187 1.88 13.01 -9.97
C GLY A 187 1.97 13.30 -11.47
N THR A 188 2.46 12.36 -12.29
CA THR A 188 2.52 12.51 -13.75
C THR A 188 1.12 12.57 -14.37
N LYS A 189 0.19 11.72 -13.91
CA LYS A 189 -1.22 11.83 -14.34
C LYS A 189 -1.81 13.20 -14.00
N ALA A 190 -1.43 13.78 -12.87
CA ALA A 190 -1.88 15.12 -12.49
C ALA A 190 -1.26 16.21 -13.38
N GLN A 191 0.03 16.12 -13.72
CA GLN A 191 0.65 17.01 -14.71
C GLN A 191 -0.06 16.96 -16.05
N GLU A 192 -0.36 15.76 -16.55
CA GLU A 192 -1.12 15.57 -17.80
C GLU A 192 -2.53 16.16 -17.71
N ALA A 193 -3.25 15.89 -16.63
CA ALA A 193 -4.62 16.37 -16.44
C ALA A 193 -4.72 17.89 -16.24
N LEU A 194 -3.67 18.51 -15.69
CA LEU A 194 -3.58 19.95 -15.46
C LEU A 194 -2.85 20.70 -16.59
N GLU A 195 -2.21 19.96 -17.50
CA GLU A 195 -1.32 20.45 -18.56
C GLU A 195 -0.24 21.40 -18.01
N VAL A 196 0.45 20.97 -16.95
CA VAL A 196 1.54 21.71 -16.31
C VAL A 196 2.84 20.92 -16.34
N GLU A 197 3.96 21.61 -16.58
CA GLU A 197 5.29 20.99 -16.56
C GLU A 197 5.81 20.79 -15.13
N GLU A 198 5.43 21.65 -14.20
CA GLU A 198 5.84 21.56 -12.79
C GLU A 198 4.63 21.68 -11.86
N LEU A 199 4.62 20.90 -10.78
CA LEU A 199 3.63 21.01 -9.71
C LEU A 199 4.24 20.62 -8.36
N THR A 200 3.65 21.13 -7.27
CA THR A 200 3.97 20.70 -5.91
C THR A 200 2.98 19.64 -5.45
N ASN A 201 3.46 18.42 -5.14
CA ASN A 201 2.63 17.34 -4.64
C ASN A 201 2.89 17.05 -3.15
N MET A 202 1.86 17.25 -2.34
CA MET A 202 1.87 16.96 -0.91
C MET A 202 1.31 15.57 -0.64
N VAL A 203 2.11 14.71 -0.03
CA VAL A 203 1.73 13.32 0.22
C VAL A 203 2.00 12.88 1.64
N ASP A 204 1.34 11.81 2.05
CA ASP A 204 1.57 11.20 3.35
C ASP A 204 2.93 10.47 3.42
N LYS A 205 3.27 9.94 4.60
CA LYS A 205 4.53 9.20 4.80
C LYS A 205 4.59 7.87 4.05
N GLY A 206 3.45 7.29 3.66
CA GLY A 206 3.32 6.04 2.92
C GLY A 206 3.88 6.12 1.50
N TYR A 207 3.85 7.31 0.89
CA TYR A 207 4.44 7.59 -0.43
C TYR A 207 5.96 7.84 -0.40
N TYR A 208 6.60 7.87 0.78
CA TYR A 208 8.01 8.20 0.90
C TYR A 208 8.92 7.03 0.45
N MET A 209 9.09 6.87 -0.86
CA MET A 209 9.93 5.85 -1.49
C MET A 209 11.02 6.50 -2.36
N ALA A 210 12.28 6.13 -2.12
CA ALA A 210 13.43 6.87 -2.67
C ALA A 210 13.48 6.89 -4.21
N GLU A 211 13.14 5.78 -4.86
CA GLU A 211 13.06 5.66 -6.32
C GLU A 211 11.94 6.53 -6.89
N ASP A 212 10.82 6.62 -6.18
CA ASP A 212 9.64 7.38 -6.59
C ASP A 212 9.90 8.89 -6.47
N LEU A 213 10.59 9.30 -5.39
CA LEU A 213 11.06 10.67 -5.22
C LEU A 213 12.03 11.09 -6.33
N LYS A 214 12.93 10.19 -6.78
CA LYS A 214 13.82 10.46 -7.93
C LYS A 214 13.01 10.69 -9.20
N ARG A 215 12.06 9.79 -9.51
CA ARG A 215 11.21 9.92 -10.69
C ARG A 215 10.41 11.22 -10.68
N CYS A 216 9.92 11.63 -9.51
CA CYS A 216 9.22 12.90 -9.36
C CYS A 216 10.12 14.10 -9.64
N GLU A 217 11.32 14.14 -9.04
CA GLU A 217 12.25 15.25 -9.27
C GLU A 217 12.69 15.33 -10.75
N ASP A 218 12.86 14.19 -11.42
CA ASP A 218 13.18 14.13 -12.86
C ASP A 218 12.03 14.61 -13.75
N ALA A 219 10.79 14.49 -13.28
CA ALA A 219 9.59 14.88 -14.00
C ALA A 219 9.13 16.32 -13.66
N GLY A 220 9.85 17.08 -12.83
CA GLY A 220 9.43 18.42 -12.40
C GLY A 220 8.37 18.43 -11.28
N ILE A 221 8.15 17.29 -10.60
CA ILE A 221 7.19 17.17 -9.50
C ILE A 221 7.90 17.47 -8.18
N ILE A 222 7.58 18.61 -7.58
CA ILE A 222 8.12 19.08 -6.31
C ILE A 222 7.39 18.37 -5.16
N VAL A 223 8.03 17.37 -4.55
CA VAL A 223 7.40 16.59 -3.47
C VAL A 223 7.56 17.26 -2.11
N LEU A 224 6.46 17.32 -1.34
CA LEU A 224 6.46 17.57 0.10
C LEU A 224 5.93 16.34 0.84
N ALA A 225 6.78 15.69 1.63
CA ALA A 225 6.46 14.46 2.32
C ALA A 225 7.31 14.31 3.59
N THR A 226 6.71 13.78 4.66
CA THR A 226 7.45 13.46 5.89
C THR A 226 8.08 12.07 5.80
N ARG A 227 9.40 11.98 6.05
CA ARG A 227 10.10 10.70 6.18
C ARG A 227 9.51 9.86 7.32
N PRO A 228 9.21 8.57 7.11
CA PRO A 228 8.82 7.66 8.19
C PRO A 228 9.93 7.57 9.23
N THR A 229 9.60 7.69 10.51
CA THR A 229 10.58 7.51 11.60
C THR A 229 11.06 6.06 11.58
N PRO A 230 12.36 5.78 11.31
CA PRO A 230 12.85 4.42 11.39
C PRO A 230 12.89 3.98 12.85
N ALA A 231 12.36 2.79 13.15
CA ALA A 231 12.58 2.15 14.44
C ALA A 231 14.08 1.85 14.59
N ASN A 232 14.73 2.35 15.63
CA ASN A 232 16.10 1.97 15.96
C ASN A 232 16.10 0.79 16.93
N SER A 233 17.20 0.03 16.95
CA SER A 233 17.33 -1.14 17.81
C SER A 233 17.50 -0.82 19.30
N THR A 234 17.75 0.45 19.67
CA THR A 234 18.03 0.86 21.07
C THR A 234 16.98 1.81 21.66
N GLY A 235 16.07 2.38 20.87
CA GLY A 235 15.06 3.34 21.33
C GLY A 235 15.57 4.75 21.66
N VAL A 236 16.89 4.96 21.71
CA VAL A 236 17.51 6.23 22.16
C VAL A 236 17.54 7.25 21.02
N LYS A 237 16.95 8.43 21.24
CA LYS A 237 16.76 9.47 20.20
C LYS A 237 18.08 10.11 19.76
N GLU A 238 19.01 10.27 20.69
CA GLU A 238 20.32 10.90 20.52
C GLU A 238 21.27 10.10 19.61
N TYR A 239 20.93 8.84 19.32
CA TYR A 239 21.71 7.95 18.45
C TYR A 239 20.89 7.37 17.28
N LEU A 240 19.83 8.08 16.89
CA LEU A 240 19.11 7.82 15.65
C LEU A 240 20.00 8.10 14.42
N ASN A 241 19.65 7.51 13.28
CA ASN A 241 20.43 7.68 12.04
C ASN A 241 20.48 9.14 11.56
N ASP A 242 19.49 9.96 11.92
CA ASP A 242 19.44 11.38 11.58
C ASP A 242 20.43 12.24 12.37
N GLN A 243 20.99 11.71 13.47
CA GLN A 243 22.05 12.36 14.25
C GLN A 243 23.45 12.13 13.64
N PHE A 244 23.56 11.32 12.59
CA PHE A 244 24.82 11.09 11.87
C PHE A 244 24.88 12.04 10.67
N VAL A 245 25.87 12.93 10.66
CA VAL A 245 26.01 13.97 9.63
C VAL A 245 26.88 13.46 8.50
N TYR A 246 26.36 13.48 7.28
CA TYR A 246 27.13 13.12 6.08
C TYR A 246 27.90 14.33 5.55
N ASP A 247 29.18 14.11 5.22
CA ASP A 247 30.01 15.08 4.51
C ASP A 247 30.24 14.62 3.06
N PRO A 248 29.66 15.31 2.05
CA PRO A 248 29.85 14.98 0.65
C PRO A 248 31.28 15.20 0.13
N GLN A 249 32.10 16.05 0.77
CA GLN A 249 33.45 16.35 0.29
C GLN A 249 34.42 15.20 0.59
N THR A 250 34.27 14.60 1.77
CA THR A 250 35.15 13.52 2.23
C THR A 250 34.54 12.12 2.04
N ASP A 251 33.27 12.04 1.63
CA ASP A 251 32.46 10.81 1.60
C ASP A 251 32.53 10.06 2.94
N THR A 252 32.22 10.78 4.02
CA THR A 252 32.22 10.22 5.38
C THR A 252 30.98 10.60 6.17
N TYR A 253 30.74 9.86 7.25
CA TYR A 253 29.74 10.21 8.26
C TYR A 253 30.40 10.58 9.58
N THR A 254 29.94 11.65 10.23
CA THR A 254 30.34 11.98 11.60
C THR A 254 29.26 11.53 12.57
N CYS A 255 29.63 10.72 13.58
CA CYS A 255 28.69 10.27 14.61
C CYS A 255 28.47 11.35 15.70
N PRO A 256 27.45 11.20 16.56
CA PRO A 256 27.19 12.14 17.66
C PRO A 256 28.34 12.32 18.67
N GLN A 257 29.29 11.38 18.69
CA GLN A 257 30.51 11.42 19.51
C GLN A 257 31.71 12.07 18.76
N GLY A 258 31.47 12.67 17.59
CA GLY A 258 32.49 13.33 16.77
C GLY A 258 33.47 12.39 16.06
N LYS A 259 33.21 11.08 16.05
CA LYS A 259 34.06 10.09 15.35
C LYS A 259 33.59 9.92 13.91
N VAL A 260 34.56 9.86 12.99
CA VAL A 260 34.32 9.72 11.55
C VAL A 260 34.15 8.24 11.17
N LEU A 261 33.13 7.95 10.37
CA LEU A 261 32.81 6.66 9.79
C LEU A 261 33.17 6.71 8.31
N THR A 262 34.02 5.79 7.88
CA THR A 262 34.46 5.68 6.49
C THR A 262 33.64 4.66 5.73
N ARG A 263 33.60 4.84 4.41
CA ARG A 263 32.94 3.93 3.48
C ARG A 263 33.57 2.54 3.53
N LEU A 264 32.72 1.52 3.58
CA LEU A 264 33.08 0.12 3.40
C LEU A 264 32.91 -0.26 1.93
N ASN A 265 33.76 -1.16 1.43
CA ASN A 265 33.69 -1.66 0.05
C ASN A 265 32.30 -2.23 -0.27
N ASP A 266 31.81 -1.90 -1.47
CA ASP A 266 30.47 -2.25 -1.93
C ASP A 266 30.28 -3.77 -1.90
N LYS A 267 29.24 -4.24 -1.22
CA LYS A 267 28.61 -5.49 -1.65
C LYS A 267 27.76 -5.12 -2.86
N THR A 268 28.25 -5.47 -4.03
CA THR A 268 27.77 -5.11 -5.38
C THR A 268 26.28 -5.37 -5.68
N GLU A 269 25.54 -6.01 -4.77
CA GLU A 269 24.11 -6.35 -4.97
C GLU A 269 23.13 -5.39 -4.28
N ALA A 270 23.56 -4.59 -3.30
CA ALA A 270 22.66 -3.65 -2.63
C ALA A 270 22.95 -2.23 -3.15
N GLU A 271 21.94 -1.51 -3.64
CA GLU A 271 22.03 -0.09 -4.07
C GLU A 271 22.30 0.89 -2.91
N ARG A 272 23.12 0.47 -1.94
CA ARG A 272 23.40 1.13 -0.69
C ARG A 272 24.88 0.99 -0.35
N VAL A 273 25.45 2.08 0.11
CA VAL A 273 26.82 2.15 0.62
C VAL A 273 26.78 2.03 2.14
N GLU A 274 27.63 1.20 2.73
CA GLU A 274 27.77 1.08 4.18
C GLU A 274 28.95 1.91 4.70
N TYR A 275 28.76 2.55 5.87
CA TYR A 275 29.78 3.32 6.57
C TYR A 275 29.94 2.80 7.99
N ARG A 276 31.19 2.68 8.45
CA ARG A 276 31.52 2.16 9.79
C ARG A 276 32.88 2.68 10.25
N ASN A 277 33.06 2.75 11.56
CA ASN A 277 34.38 2.82 12.18
C ASN A 277 34.45 1.85 13.35
N TRP A 278 35.15 0.72 13.15
CA TRP A 278 35.29 -0.31 14.18
C TRP A 278 36.11 0.16 15.37
N GLU A 279 37.27 0.77 15.11
CA GLU A 279 38.20 1.22 16.15
C GLU A 279 37.54 2.23 17.07
N ALA A 280 36.85 3.23 16.50
CA ALA A 280 36.10 4.21 17.27
C ALA A 280 34.94 3.60 18.07
N CYS A 281 34.30 2.53 17.55
CA CYS A 281 33.18 1.89 18.24
C CYS A 281 33.60 0.86 19.29
N LYS A 282 34.80 0.28 19.19
CA LYS A 282 35.28 -0.79 20.08
C LYS A 282 35.39 -0.32 21.53
N GLU A 283 35.86 0.91 21.71
CA GLU A 283 36.11 1.53 23.03
C GLU A 283 35.13 2.68 23.33
N CYS A 284 34.02 2.75 22.59
CA CYS A 284 33.04 3.83 22.74
C CYS A 284 32.21 3.67 24.03
N PRO A 285 32.20 4.66 24.94
CA PRO A 285 31.48 4.57 26.22
C PRO A 285 29.96 4.52 26.05
N VAL A 286 29.43 5.06 24.95
CA VAL A 286 27.99 5.14 24.66
C VAL A 286 27.53 4.05 23.67
N ARG A 287 28.35 3.02 23.45
CA ARG A 287 28.06 1.98 22.44
C ARG A 287 26.70 1.32 22.66
N GLU A 288 26.35 1.01 23.91
CA GLU A 288 25.10 0.33 24.27
C GLU A 288 23.86 1.17 23.97
N LEU A 289 23.99 2.50 24.05
CA LEU A 289 22.93 3.44 23.67
C LEU A 289 22.83 3.59 22.14
N CYS A 290 23.95 3.46 21.44
CA CYS A 290 24.08 3.70 20.01
C CYS A 290 23.75 2.46 19.14
N THR A 291 24.08 1.25 19.58
CA THR A 291 23.87 0.03 18.78
C THR A 291 23.90 -1.25 19.61
N THR A 292 23.12 -2.24 19.19
CA THR A 292 23.15 -3.61 19.72
C THR A 292 24.20 -4.49 19.02
N SER A 293 24.85 -4.00 17.95
CA SER A 293 25.82 -4.77 17.16
C SER A 293 27.15 -4.90 17.89
N LYS A 294 27.65 -6.14 18.02
CA LYS A 294 28.99 -6.44 18.53
C LYS A 294 30.10 -5.77 17.71
N ARG A 295 29.82 -5.47 16.44
CA ARG A 295 30.73 -4.84 15.47
C ARG A 295 30.62 -3.31 15.45
N GLY A 296 29.82 -2.69 16.33
CA GLY A 296 29.62 -1.24 16.32
C GLY A 296 28.60 -0.79 15.28
N ARG A 297 28.37 0.53 15.22
CA ARG A 297 27.29 1.14 14.42
C ARG A 297 27.63 1.07 12.94
N ARG A 298 26.64 0.70 12.13
CA ARG A 298 26.69 0.76 10.66
C ARG A 298 25.64 1.75 10.19
N ILE A 299 26.03 2.64 9.29
CA ILE A 299 25.12 3.57 8.60
C ILE A 299 25.04 3.12 7.15
N SER A 300 23.83 2.94 6.63
CA SER A 300 23.58 2.58 5.24
C SER A 300 23.01 3.79 4.52
N ARG A 301 23.68 4.23 3.46
CA ARG A 301 23.28 5.37 2.61
C ARG A 301 22.76 4.82 1.28
N SER A 302 21.54 5.19 0.90
CA SER A 302 21.02 4.88 -0.44
C SER A 302 21.68 5.76 -1.49
N LYS A 303 21.80 5.29 -2.74
CA LYS A 303 22.18 6.14 -3.88
C LYS A 303 21.25 7.36 -4.07
N TYR A 304 20.00 7.26 -3.64
CA TYR A 304 19.00 8.33 -3.70
C TYR A 304 18.97 9.23 -2.47
N GLN A 305 19.87 9.04 -1.49
CA GLN A 305 19.88 9.80 -0.25
C GLN A 305 19.93 11.33 -0.45
N PRO A 306 20.69 11.91 -1.41
CA PRO A 306 20.68 13.35 -1.65
C PRO A 306 19.30 13.94 -1.97
N ILE A 307 18.47 13.18 -2.70
CA ILE A 307 17.11 13.60 -3.06
C ILE A 307 16.20 13.52 -1.84
N MET A 308 16.29 12.43 -1.09
CA MET A 308 15.54 12.29 0.17
C MET A 308 15.88 13.44 1.15
N ASP A 309 17.15 13.80 1.28
CA ASP A 309 17.59 14.90 2.15
C ASP A 309 17.08 16.26 1.64
N THR A 310 16.91 16.40 0.32
CA THR A 310 16.32 17.60 -0.29
C THR A 310 14.84 17.70 -0.04
N VAL A 311 14.08 16.61 -0.22
CA VAL A 311 12.65 16.55 0.09
C VAL A 311 12.39 16.84 1.57
N ASP A 312 13.19 16.29 2.48
CA ASP A 312 13.06 16.58 3.91
C ASP A 312 13.30 18.06 4.24
N ARG A 313 14.36 18.65 3.69
CA ARG A 313 14.68 20.07 3.90
C ARG A 313 13.58 20.96 3.34
N ARG A 314 13.11 20.65 2.13
CA ARG A 314 12.02 21.35 1.42
C ARG A 314 10.72 21.26 2.21
N THR A 315 10.38 20.08 2.74
CA THR A 315 9.18 19.86 3.55
C THR A 315 9.25 20.60 4.89
N LYS A 316 10.41 20.62 5.54
CA LYS A 316 10.62 21.41 6.77
C LYS A 316 10.50 22.92 6.52
N ALA A 317 11.05 23.42 5.41
CA ALA A 317 10.93 24.83 5.03
C ALA A 317 9.48 25.22 4.69
N ASN A 318 8.71 24.30 4.11
CA ASN A 318 7.31 24.51 3.70
C ASN A 318 6.30 23.92 4.69
N ARG A 319 6.63 23.87 5.99
CA ARG A 319 5.79 23.21 7.00
C ARG A 319 4.37 23.77 7.09
N ALA A 320 4.21 25.09 6.92
CA ALA A 320 2.89 25.73 6.95
C ALA A 320 2.01 25.28 5.78
N LEU A 321 2.58 25.17 4.58
CA LEU A 321 1.88 24.63 3.40
C LEU A 321 1.56 23.15 3.59
N TYR A 322 2.54 22.35 4.01
CA TYR A 322 2.33 20.91 4.23
C TYR A 322 1.24 20.62 5.28
N ALA A 323 1.06 21.50 6.27
CA ALA A 323 0.00 21.37 7.27
C ALA A 323 -1.42 21.48 6.69
N THR A 324 -1.61 22.11 5.51
CA THR A 324 -2.92 22.22 4.87
C THR A 324 -3.32 20.96 4.10
N ARG A 325 -2.37 20.05 3.82
CA ARG A 325 -2.60 18.79 3.08
C ARG A 325 -3.82 18.03 3.58
N GLN A 326 -3.94 17.90 4.91
CA GLN A 326 -5.01 17.15 5.55
C GLN A 326 -6.39 17.76 5.22
N ALA A 327 -6.52 19.08 5.33
CA ALA A 327 -7.77 19.78 5.03
C ALA A 327 -8.16 19.67 3.54
N ILE A 328 -7.18 19.61 2.65
CA ILE A 328 -7.41 19.49 1.19
C ILE A 328 -7.96 18.12 0.80
N ILE A 329 -7.47 17.03 1.39
CA ILE A 329 -7.77 15.69 0.87
C ILE A 329 -8.72 14.85 1.75
N GLU A 330 -8.74 15.05 3.07
CA GLU A 330 -9.50 14.15 3.95
C GLU A 330 -11.01 14.24 3.73
N HIS A 331 -11.55 15.43 3.41
CA HIS A 331 -12.97 15.56 3.14
C HIS A 331 -13.38 14.89 1.82
N VAL A 332 -12.47 14.84 0.83
CA VAL A 332 -12.67 14.09 -0.41
C VAL A 332 -12.67 12.58 -0.09
N ASN A 333 -11.68 12.11 0.67
CA ASN A 333 -11.56 10.71 1.08
C ASN A 333 -12.76 10.23 1.92
N SER A 334 -13.26 11.08 2.82
CA SER A 334 -14.48 10.80 3.58
C SER A 334 -15.69 10.63 2.67
N ARG A 335 -15.84 11.47 1.64
CA ARG A 335 -16.93 11.32 0.66
C ARG A 335 -16.77 10.07 -0.19
N LEU A 336 -15.55 9.74 -0.61
CA LEU A 336 -15.27 8.53 -1.41
C LEU A 336 -15.53 7.24 -0.62
N SER A 337 -15.24 7.23 0.68
CA SER A 337 -15.43 6.05 1.55
C SER A 337 -16.86 5.85 2.06
N THR A 338 -17.75 6.83 1.87
CA THR A 338 -19.17 6.75 2.25
C THR A 338 -20.04 6.10 1.16
N VAL A 339 -19.50 5.92 -0.05
CA VAL A 339 -20.15 5.28 -1.20
C VAL A 339 -19.97 3.76 -1.12
#